data_AF-A0A427A9D3-F1
#
_entry.id   AF-A0A427A9D3-F1
#
_cell.length_a   1.000
_cell.length_b   1.000
_cell.length_c   1.000
_cell.angle_alpha   90.00
_cell.angle_beta   90.00
_cell.angle_gamma   90.00
#
_symmetry.space_group_name_H-M   'P 1'
#
loop_
_entity.id
_entity.type
_entity.pdbx_description
1 polymer ?
#
loop_
_entity_poly.entity_id
_entity_poly.type
_entity_poly.pdbx_seq_one_letter_code
_entity_poly.pdbx_strand_id
1 'polypeptide(L)'
;MSRPDRSDAHLPPEEAARVEAATREYFEEIAPKRHTKPSRSEYSAVYSDALQSADPDSIPELDKLRHLEARRQKLACDGHEVLEEYVETEYYKDLHCIGKQHHTVPSLAVIPNSNKPKRSEN
;
A
#
# COMPACT_ATOMS: atom_id res chain seq x y z
N MET A 1 -31.74 -36.87 -31.02
CA MET A 1 -31.67 -36.22 -29.69
C MET A 1 -30.99 -34.87 -29.88
N SER A 2 -31.76 -33.77 -29.83
CA SER A 2 -31.22 -32.41 -29.97
C SER A 2 -30.48 -31.99 -28.71
N ARG A 3 -29.39 -31.23 -28.82
CA ARG A 3 -28.68 -30.67 -27.66
C ARG A 3 -29.56 -29.56 -27.06
N PRO A 4 -29.71 -29.51 -25.72
CA PRO A 4 -30.37 -28.39 -25.08
C PRO A 4 -29.65 -27.08 -25.41
N ASP A 5 -30.42 -26.02 -25.65
CA ASP A 5 -29.86 -24.69 -25.80
C ASP A 5 -29.13 -24.25 -24.52
N ARG A 6 -28.03 -23.52 -24.73
CA ARG A 6 -27.08 -23.13 -23.67
C ARG A 6 -27.11 -21.64 -23.33
N SER A 7 -27.94 -20.86 -24.02
CA SER A 7 -28.07 -19.43 -23.80
C SER A 7 -29.23 -19.12 -22.86
N ASP A 8 -28.96 -18.27 -21.87
CA ASP A 8 -30.02 -17.66 -21.07
C ASP A 8 -30.82 -16.65 -21.93
N ALA A 9 -32.06 -16.38 -21.52
CA ALA A 9 -32.89 -15.39 -22.20
C ALA A 9 -32.30 -13.98 -21.97
N HIS A 10 -31.97 -13.28 -23.05
CA HIS A 10 -31.50 -11.90 -22.94
C HIS A 10 -32.64 -10.97 -22.51
N LEU A 11 -32.40 -10.22 -21.43
CA LEU A 11 -33.28 -9.13 -21.00
C LEU A 11 -33.31 -8.02 -22.07
N PRO A 12 -34.39 -7.24 -22.16
CA PRO A 12 -34.41 -6.04 -22.97
C PRO A 12 -33.31 -5.07 -22.51
N PRO A 13 -32.76 -4.24 -23.42
CA PRO A 13 -31.55 -3.44 -23.16
C PRO A 13 -31.71 -2.46 -21.99
N GLU A 14 -32.92 -1.94 -21.77
CA GLU A 14 -33.21 -1.04 -20.65
C GLU A 14 -33.14 -1.75 -19.30
N GLU A 15 -33.73 -2.94 -19.18
CA GLU A 15 -33.68 -3.72 -17.95
C GLU A 15 -32.27 -4.20 -17.66
N ALA A 16 -31.53 -4.62 -18.69
CA ALA A 16 -30.13 -5.00 -18.56
C ALA A 16 -29.28 -3.85 -18.01
N ALA A 17 -29.44 -2.64 -18.54
CA ALA A 17 -28.74 -1.45 -18.07
C ALA A 17 -29.08 -1.09 -16.61
N ARG A 18 -30.35 -1.28 -16.21
CA ARG A 18 -30.77 -1.06 -14.82
C ARG A 18 -30.13 -2.06 -13.85
N VAL A 19 -30.09 -3.33 -14.24
CA VAL A 19 -29.44 -4.38 -13.43
C VAL A 19 -27.92 -4.14 -13.35
N GLU A 20 -27.29 -3.73 -14.44
CA GLU A 20 -25.87 -3.37 -14.45
C GLU A 20 -25.59 -2.18 -13.52
N ALA A 21 -26.38 -1.11 -13.59
CA ALA A 21 -26.22 0.05 -12.72
C ALA A 21 -26.38 -0.33 -11.24
N ALA A 22 -27.42 -1.10 -10.90
CA ALA A 22 -27.67 -1.53 -9.52
C ALA A 22 -26.54 -2.44 -8.98
N THR A 23 -26.02 -3.36 -9.80
CA THR A 23 -24.90 -4.21 -9.39
C THR A 23 -23.63 -3.39 -9.19
N ARG A 24 -23.37 -2.43 -10.07
CA ARG A 24 -22.23 -1.52 -9.95
C ARG A 24 -22.29 -0.69 -8.66
N GLU A 25 -23.43 -0.06 -8.37
CA GLU A 25 -23.65 0.72 -7.15
C GLU A 25 -23.42 -0.13 -5.89
N TYR A 26 -23.93 -1.35 -5.86
CA TYR A 26 -23.71 -2.28 -4.74
C TYR A 26 -22.22 -2.55 -4.49
N PHE A 27 -21.46 -2.84 -5.55
CA PHE A 27 -20.03 -3.11 -5.43
C PHE A 27 -19.21 -1.88 -5.09
N GLU A 28 -19.62 -0.70 -5.57
CA GLU A 28 -19.00 0.58 -5.20
C GLU A 28 -19.26 0.95 -3.73
N GLU A 29 -20.44 0.62 -3.19
CA GLU A 29 -20.79 0.86 -1.78
C GLU A 29 -19.97 0.00 -0.81
N ILE A 30 -19.79 -1.29 -1.13
CA ILE A 30 -19.01 -2.22 -0.29
C ILE A 30 -17.50 -2.15 -0.55
N ALA A 31 -17.07 -1.41 -1.56
CA ALA A 31 -15.64 -1.28 -1.88
C ALA A 31 -14.90 -0.63 -0.69
N PRO A 32 -13.80 -1.23 -0.21
CA PRO A 32 -13.01 -0.64 0.85
C PRO A 32 -12.53 0.76 0.44
N LYS A 33 -12.98 1.79 1.17
CA LYS A 33 -12.54 3.17 0.97
C LYS A 33 -11.06 3.27 1.33
N ARG A 34 -10.21 3.34 0.31
CA ARG A 34 -8.78 3.53 0.52
C ARG A 34 -8.54 4.98 0.81
N HIS A 35 -7.78 5.24 1.86
CA HIS A 35 -7.32 6.57 2.16
C HIS A 35 -6.57 7.16 0.95
N THR A 36 -6.84 8.41 0.63
CA THR A 36 -6.05 9.14 -0.36
C THR A 36 -4.71 9.44 0.27
N LYS A 37 -3.64 8.81 -0.24
CA LYS A 37 -2.29 9.23 0.12
C LYS A 37 -2.15 10.70 -0.33
N PRO A 38 -1.69 11.60 0.54
CA PRO A 38 -1.44 12.97 0.13
C PRO A 38 -0.44 12.99 -1.04
N SER A 39 -0.70 13.86 -2.01
CA SER A 39 0.25 14.11 -3.10
C SER A 39 1.55 14.60 -2.50
N ARG A 40 2.68 14.07 -2.97
CA ARG A 40 4.02 14.36 -2.43
C ARG A 40 4.41 15.85 -2.46
N SER A 41 3.71 16.66 -3.26
CA SER A 41 3.91 18.11 -3.41
C SER A 41 2.84 18.98 -2.74
N GLU A 42 1.72 18.40 -2.30
CA GLU A 42 0.62 19.12 -1.66
C GLU A 42 0.73 18.88 -0.15
N TYR A 43 1.39 19.79 0.55
CA TYR A 43 1.42 19.74 2.01
C TYR A 43 0.03 20.11 2.56
N SER A 44 -0.79 19.11 2.87
CA SER A 44 -2.02 19.30 3.64
C SER A 44 -1.71 19.11 5.12
N ALA A 45 -1.93 20.15 5.93
CA ALA A 45 -1.84 20.06 7.39
C ALA A 45 -2.97 19.20 7.99
N VAL A 46 -4.04 18.95 7.23
CA VAL A 46 -5.20 18.16 7.65
C VAL A 46 -5.09 16.78 7.02
N TYR A 47 -4.81 15.78 7.85
CA TYR A 47 -4.90 14.36 7.48
C TYR A 47 -6.38 13.95 7.58
N SER A 48 -7.05 13.84 6.44
CA SER A 48 -8.49 13.52 6.35
C SER A 48 -8.88 12.14 6.91
N ASP A 49 -7.88 11.33 7.25
CA ASP A 49 -7.98 9.99 7.83
C ASP A 49 -7.95 9.96 9.36
N ALA A 50 -7.79 11.11 10.01
CA ALA A 50 -7.96 11.18 11.46
C ALA A 50 -9.44 10.90 11.77
N LEU A 51 -9.78 9.63 12.00
CA LEU A 51 -11.00 9.27 12.69
C LEU A 51 -10.99 10.11 13.97
N GLN A 52 -11.88 11.09 14.05
CA GLN A 52 -12.09 11.85 15.27
C GLN A 52 -12.47 10.81 16.31
N SER A 53 -11.53 10.45 17.18
CA SER A 53 -11.89 9.71 18.38
C SER A 53 -12.90 10.60 19.11
N ALA A 54 -14.05 10.02 19.49
CA ALA A 54 -15.12 10.76 20.14
C ALA A 54 -14.65 11.50 21.40
N ASP A 55 -13.50 11.07 21.93
CA ASP A 55 -12.71 11.79 22.92
C ASP A 55 -11.22 11.66 22.53
N PRO A 56 -10.50 12.76 22.26
CA PRO A 56 -9.05 12.74 21.99
C PRO A 56 -8.24 12.22 23.19
N ASP A 57 -8.84 12.19 24.39
CA ASP A 57 -8.19 11.73 25.61
C ASP A 57 -8.51 10.26 25.96
N SER A 58 -9.53 9.66 25.32
CA SER A 58 -9.93 8.25 25.52
C SER A 58 -9.22 7.30 24.55
N ILE A 59 -7.90 7.34 24.57
CA ILE A 59 -7.07 6.43 23.78
C ILE A 59 -6.82 5.17 24.64
N PRO A 60 -7.30 3.97 24.24
CA PRO A 60 -7.21 2.75 25.05
C PRO A 60 -5.78 2.42 25.49
N GLU A 61 -4.80 2.73 24.65
CA GLU A 61 -3.37 2.55 24.94
C GLU A 61 -2.91 3.49 26.06
N LEU A 62 -3.36 4.75 26.08
CA LEU A 62 -3.03 5.73 27.11
C LEU A 62 -3.66 5.35 28.45
N ASP A 63 -4.90 4.86 28.45
CA ASP A 63 -5.57 4.42 29.67
C ASP A 63 -4.87 3.21 30.29
N LYS A 64 -4.45 2.26 29.45
CA LYS A 64 -3.67 1.10 29.87
C LYS A 64 -2.31 1.52 30.44
N LEU A 65 -1.64 2.49 29.83
CA LEU A 65 -0.36 3.02 30.33
C LEU A 65 -0.52 3.66 31.71
N ARG A 66 -1.49 4.57 31.88
CA ARG A 66 -1.80 5.21 33.17
C ARG A 66 -2.11 4.18 34.26
N HIS A 67 -2.88 3.13 33.92
CA HIS A 67 -3.18 2.04 34.84
C HIS A 67 -1.93 1.27 35.27
N LEU A 68 -1.03 0.96 34.34
CA LEU A 68 0.24 0.27 34.61
C LEU A 68 1.20 1.14 35.44
N GLU A 69 1.26 2.44 35.17
CA GLU A 69 2.06 3.40 35.96
C GLU A 69 1.56 3.52 37.39
N ALA A 70 0.23 3.61 37.58
CA ALA A 70 -0.39 3.63 38.91
C ALA A 70 -0.11 2.33 39.69
N ARG A 71 0.01 1.20 38.98
CA ARG A 71 0.31 -0.12 39.54
C ARG A 71 1.74 -0.56 39.24
N ARG A 72 2.73 0.25 39.62
CA ARG A 72 4.16 -0.08 39.54
C ARG A 72 4.47 -1.40 40.26
N GLN A 73 4.45 -2.49 39.53
CA GLN A 73 5.05 -3.76 39.93
C GLN A 73 6.48 -3.79 39.39
N LYS A 74 7.42 -4.22 40.23
CA LYS A 74 8.82 -4.35 39.84
C LYS A 74 8.88 -5.49 38.81
N LEU A 75 9.18 -5.17 37.55
CA LEU A 75 9.39 -6.18 36.51
C LEU A 75 10.60 -7.03 36.95
N ALA A 76 10.37 -8.28 37.30
CA ALA A 76 11.44 -9.25 37.51
C ALA A 76 11.95 -9.67 36.14
N CYS A 77 12.92 -8.92 35.62
CA CYS A 77 13.71 -9.36 34.49
C CYS A 77 14.74 -10.36 35.02
N ASP A 78 14.27 -11.51 35.49
CA ASP A 78 15.16 -12.66 35.68
C ASP A 78 15.57 -13.07 34.27
N GLY A 79 16.78 -12.63 33.89
CA GLY A 79 17.35 -12.92 32.58
C GLY A 79 17.36 -14.43 32.39
N HIS A 80 16.46 -14.93 31.55
CA HIS A 80 16.56 -16.30 31.10
C HIS A 80 17.83 -16.35 30.24
N GLU A 81 18.84 -17.06 30.73
CA GLU A 81 20.06 -17.33 29.98
C GLU A 81 19.63 -18.09 28.71
N VAL A 82 19.69 -17.39 27.58
CA VAL A 82 19.35 -18.00 26.31
C VAL A 82 20.50 -18.95 25.97
N LEU A 83 20.29 -20.25 26.21
CA LEU A 83 21.14 -21.34 25.72
C LEU A 83 20.99 -21.46 24.20
N GLU A 84 21.34 -20.40 23.47
CA GLU A 84 21.52 -20.52 22.04
C GLU A 84 22.96 -20.99 21.81
N GLU A 85 23.10 -22.30 21.61
CA GLU A 85 24.27 -22.89 20.96
C GLU A 85 24.30 -22.43 19.49
N TYR A 86 24.65 -21.16 19.28
CA TYR A 86 24.91 -20.64 17.95
C TYR A 86 26.18 -21.28 17.42
N VAL A 87 26.03 -22.27 16.53
CA VAL A 87 27.13 -22.77 15.71
C VAL A 87 27.22 -21.86 14.49
N GLU A 88 28.29 -21.07 14.42
CA GLU A 88 28.57 -20.23 13.27
C GLU A 88 28.77 -21.11 12.03
N THR A 89 27.78 -21.12 11.14
CA THR A 89 27.87 -21.89 9.90
C THR A 89 28.56 -21.05 8.83
N GLU A 90 29.60 -21.62 8.22
CA GLU A 90 30.38 -20.99 7.14
C GLU A 90 29.65 -20.89 5.80
N TYR A 91 28.33 -21.11 5.79
CA TYR A 91 27.46 -21.21 4.62
C TYR A 91 27.61 -20.03 3.65
N TYR A 92 27.92 -18.83 4.16
CA TYR A 92 28.07 -17.62 3.36
C TYR A 92 29.50 -17.27 2.95
N LYS A 93 30.52 -18.04 3.37
CA LYS A 93 31.92 -17.76 3.00
C LYS A 93 32.14 -17.82 1.48
N ASP A 94 31.49 -18.78 0.82
CA ASP A 94 31.69 -19.05 -0.61
C ASP A 94 30.75 -18.24 -1.52
N LEU A 95 29.85 -17.42 -0.97
CA LEU A 95 28.90 -16.62 -1.76
C LEU A 95 29.50 -15.31 -2.34
N HIS A 96 30.81 -15.08 -2.17
CA HIS A 96 31.51 -13.89 -2.67
C HIS A 96 31.79 -13.88 -4.19
N CYS A 97 31.37 -14.93 -4.92
CA CYS A 97 31.85 -15.16 -6.29
C CYS A 97 30.80 -15.00 -7.39
N ILE A 98 29.62 -14.43 -7.12
CA ILE A 98 28.70 -14.10 -8.21
C ILE A 98 29.17 -12.78 -8.83
N GLY A 99 29.76 -12.88 -10.02
CA GLY A 99 30.31 -11.75 -10.76
C GLY A 99 29.36 -10.56 -10.77
N LYS A 100 29.78 -9.46 -10.13
CA LYS A 100 29.08 -8.17 -10.09
C LYS A 100 29.19 -7.47 -11.45
N GLN A 101 28.81 -8.14 -12.54
CA GLN A 101 28.74 -7.50 -13.84
C GLN A 101 27.51 -6.61 -13.87
N HIS A 102 27.72 -5.33 -13.56
CA HIS A 102 26.71 -4.31 -13.76
C HIS A 102 26.56 -4.07 -15.27
N HIS A 103 25.37 -4.29 -15.82
CA HIS A 103 25.05 -3.77 -17.14
C HIS A 103 25.00 -2.24 -17.05
N THR A 104 25.97 -1.56 -17.67
CA THR A 104 25.87 -0.13 -17.93
C THR A 104 24.82 0.06 -19.01
N VAL A 105 23.60 0.43 -18.62
CA VAL A 105 22.65 0.98 -19.59
C VAL A 105 23.24 2.32 -20.06
N PRO A 106 23.52 2.51 -21.36
CA PRO A 106 23.95 3.81 -21.85
C PRO A 106 22.85 4.82 -21.53
N SER A 107 23.21 5.91 -20.86
CA SER A 107 22.29 7.02 -20.62
C SER A 107 21.71 7.46 -21.95
N LEU A 108 20.38 7.50 -22.04
CA LEU A 108 19.65 7.99 -23.21
C LEU A 108 20.24 9.33 -23.65
N ALA A 109 20.96 9.34 -24.77
CA ALA A 109 21.44 10.57 -25.37
C ALA A 109 20.21 11.42 -25.71
N VAL A 110 20.06 12.55 -25.02
CA VAL A 110 19.09 13.57 -25.36
C VAL A 110 19.41 14.03 -26.78
N ILE A 111 18.62 13.60 -27.76
CA ILE A 111 18.65 14.15 -29.11
C ILE A 111 18.18 15.60 -29.00
N PRO A 112 19.02 16.61 -29.31
CA PRO A 112 18.56 17.98 -29.31
C PRO A 112 17.54 18.16 -30.44
N ASN A 113 16.31 18.51 -30.06
CA ASN A 113 15.22 18.79 -30.98
C ASN A 113 15.61 19.98 -31.87
N SER A 114 15.78 19.73 -33.17
CA SER A 114 16.23 20.69 -34.18
C SER A 114 15.13 21.62 -34.71
N ASN A 115 14.00 21.74 -34.01
CA ASN A 115 12.93 22.67 -34.36
C ASN A 115 12.81 23.78 -33.32
N LYS A 116 13.61 24.84 -33.47
CA LYS A 116 13.27 26.17 -32.94
C LYS A 116 13.09 27.15 -34.11
N PRO A 117 11.95 27.82 -34.25
CA PRO A 117 11.80 28.88 -35.25
C PRO A 117 12.67 30.08 -34.84
N LYS A 118 13.42 30.62 -35.81
CA LYS A 118 14.21 31.85 -35.63
C LYS A 118 13.26 33.00 -35.28
N ARG A 119 13.39 33.57 -34.08
CA ARG A 119 12.85 34.90 -33.81
C ARG A 119 13.64 35.89 -34.67
N SER A 120 12.94 36.56 -35.58
CA SER A 120 13.43 37.77 -36.22
C SER A 120 13.55 38.85 -35.15
N GLU A 121 14.77 39.30 -34.89
CA GLU A 121 15.03 40.53 -34.15
C GLU A 121 14.74 41.73 -35.08
N ASN A 122 14.01 42.71 -34.56
CA ASN A 122 13.96 44.08 -35.09
C ASN A 122 15.06 44.90 -34.41
#